data_AF-A0A016S2R8-F1
#
_entry.id   AF-A0A016S2R8-F1
#
_cell.length_a   1.000
_cell.length_b   1.000
_cell.length_c   1.000
_cell.angle_alpha   90.00
_cell.angle_beta   90.00
_cell.angle_gamma   90.00
#
_symmetry.space_group_name_H-M   'P 1'
#
loop_
_entity.id
_entity.type
_entity.pdbx_description
1 polymer ?
#
loop_
_entity_poly.entity_id
_entity_poly.type
_entity_poly.pdbx_seq_one_letter_code
_entity_poly.pdbx_strand_id
1 'polypeptide(L)'
;MSKEPSTAAQHGFSWWVAAVFIIGETAGSGLVAMPNAVKNTGFIGGPILLCVLAVVSARTARQLGDNWLIMQKRWPKYLKTCRSPYAEMAQRAIGGKASLLAHAMIQITLFGGASVFSLLAARNISDLLHLFGASLHFCLCLFAVSLFLWPFMMLRSPMHFWQVSIGAALSTTVAVILILIGTSIDVPICFQAASYAEVTPRQFTLGFGTIVFAYGGHPVFPTIQHDMRQPRHFSKAVMLSYIVLFLLYAPVAIGGYAVYGTSLTDSIVSSIQTPSLRLLISVLITMHVLFSILIIINPLHQAIEEHAGVKH
;
A
#
# COMPACT_ATOMS: atom_id res chain seq x y z
N MET A 1 16.19 -25.73 40.09
CA MET A 1 16.78 -25.08 38.89
C MET A 1 16.82 -26.08 37.74
N SER A 2 15.69 -26.25 37.06
CA SER A 2 15.63 -27.04 35.82
C SER A 2 15.96 -26.12 34.65
N LYS A 3 17.07 -26.41 33.95
CA LYS A 3 17.46 -25.74 32.71
C LYS A 3 16.34 -25.91 31.68
N GLU A 4 15.77 -24.81 31.20
CA GLU A 4 15.00 -24.79 29.96
C GLU A 4 15.93 -25.13 28.78
N PRO A 5 15.51 -25.98 27.82
CA PRO A 5 16.30 -26.22 26.62
C PRO A 5 16.16 -25.01 25.68
N SER A 6 17.24 -24.23 25.59
CA SER A 6 17.46 -23.25 24.54
C SER A 6 17.79 -23.96 23.22
N THR A 7 16.81 -24.11 22.30
CA THR A 7 17.00 -24.15 20.84
C THR A 7 15.65 -24.29 20.14
N ALA A 8 14.88 -23.21 20.07
CA ALA A 8 13.95 -22.99 18.97
C ALA A 8 14.50 -21.82 18.17
N ALA A 9 14.90 -22.05 16.92
CA ALA A 9 15.27 -20.96 16.03
C ALA A 9 14.17 -19.89 16.11
N GLN A 10 14.53 -18.64 16.44
CA GLN A 10 13.58 -17.53 16.54
C GLN A 10 12.99 -17.27 15.14
N HIS A 11 11.94 -18.00 14.78
CA HIS A 11 11.26 -17.82 13.52
C HIS A 11 10.54 -16.46 13.51
N GLY A 12 10.63 -15.76 12.38
CA GLY A 12 10.02 -14.45 12.17
C GLY A 12 10.97 -13.25 12.27
N PHE A 13 10.45 -12.07 11.93
CA PHE A 13 11.20 -10.81 11.91
C PHE A 13 10.87 -9.88 13.10
N SER A 14 11.70 -8.86 13.31
CA SER A 14 11.52 -7.86 14.38
C SER A 14 10.41 -6.87 14.03
N TRP A 15 9.89 -6.15 15.04
CA TRP A 15 8.80 -5.19 14.85
C TRP A 15 9.16 -4.03 13.92
N TRP A 16 10.44 -3.63 13.84
CA TRP A 16 10.85 -2.56 12.94
C TRP A 16 10.88 -3.04 11.48
N VAL A 17 11.24 -4.31 11.23
CA VAL A 17 11.09 -4.92 9.89
C VAL A 17 9.62 -5.01 9.53
N ALA A 18 8.75 -5.36 10.48
CA ALA A 18 7.29 -5.32 10.28
C ALA A 18 6.80 -3.91 9.87
N ALA A 19 7.40 -2.85 10.44
CA ALA A 19 7.08 -1.49 10.02
C ALA A 19 7.49 -1.23 8.57
N VAL A 20 8.67 -1.70 8.15
CA VAL A 20 9.09 -1.61 6.75
C VAL A 20 8.15 -2.37 5.82
N PHE A 21 7.64 -3.54 6.21
CA PHE A 21 6.60 -4.26 5.45
C PHE A 21 5.32 -3.44 5.32
N ILE A 22 4.83 -2.84 6.41
CA ILE A 22 3.61 -2.01 6.39
C ILE A 22 3.81 -0.76 5.52
N ILE A 23 4.97 -0.11 5.62
CA ILE A 23 5.33 1.04 4.78
C ILE A 23 5.41 0.58 3.32
N GLY A 24 6.15 -0.49 3.02
CA GLY A 24 6.32 -0.99 1.67
C GLY A 24 5.03 -1.43 0.99
N GLU A 25 4.05 -1.94 1.75
CA GLU A 25 2.73 -2.27 1.20
C GLU A 25 1.84 -1.03 1.01
N THR A 26 1.76 -0.19 2.06
CA THR A 26 0.83 0.95 2.07
C THR A 26 1.33 2.11 1.19
N ALA A 27 2.65 2.33 1.17
CA ALA A 27 3.31 3.47 0.51
C ALA A 27 3.46 3.27 -0.99
N GLY A 28 2.51 3.72 -1.82
CA GLY A 28 2.60 3.43 -3.25
C GLY A 28 1.67 4.21 -4.17
N SER A 29 0.77 3.50 -4.83
CA SER A 29 -0.16 4.06 -5.82
C SER A 29 -1.05 5.17 -5.27
N GLY A 30 -1.38 5.11 -3.98
CA GLY A 30 -2.08 6.19 -3.29
C GLY A 30 -1.30 7.51 -3.31
N LEU A 31 0.01 7.47 -3.05
CA LEU A 31 0.90 8.64 -2.98
C LEU A 31 0.88 9.43 -4.30
N VAL A 32 1.03 8.77 -5.43
CA VAL A 32 1.16 9.47 -6.73
C VAL A 32 -0.10 10.23 -7.12
N ALA A 33 -1.27 9.80 -6.60
CA ALA A 33 -2.55 10.47 -6.78
C ALA A 33 -2.94 11.39 -5.61
N MET A 34 -2.15 11.44 -4.51
CA MET A 34 -2.48 12.25 -3.33
C MET A 34 -2.66 13.75 -3.61
N PRO A 35 -1.85 14.40 -4.46
CA PRO A 35 -2.08 15.82 -4.78
C PRO A 35 -3.44 16.04 -5.45
N ASN A 36 -3.88 15.13 -6.33
CA ASN A 36 -5.22 15.21 -6.90
C ASN A 36 -6.32 14.96 -5.85
N ALA A 37 -6.07 14.11 -4.86
CA ALA A 37 -7.01 13.92 -3.77
C ALA A 37 -7.18 15.21 -2.96
N VAL A 38 -6.11 15.96 -2.69
CA VAL A 38 -6.16 17.28 -2.05
C VAL A 38 -6.80 18.32 -2.96
N LYS A 39 -6.50 18.34 -4.27
CA LYS A 39 -7.22 19.16 -5.26
C LYS A 39 -8.74 18.94 -5.19
N ASN A 40 -9.15 17.68 -5.06
CA ASN A 40 -10.55 17.28 -5.00
C ASN A 40 -11.23 17.50 -3.65
N THR A 41 -10.47 17.73 -2.57
CA THR A 41 -11.00 17.94 -1.20
C THR A 41 -10.70 19.32 -0.64
N GLY A 42 -9.92 20.12 -1.38
CA GLY A 42 -9.56 21.49 -1.07
C GLY A 42 -8.40 21.59 -0.08
N PHE A 43 -7.86 22.81 0.06
CA PHE A 43 -6.74 23.11 0.96
C PHE A 43 -7.05 22.94 2.45
N ILE A 44 -8.33 22.91 2.82
CA ILE A 44 -8.75 22.70 4.22
C ILE A 44 -9.17 21.24 4.40
N GLY A 45 -10.09 20.75 3.56
CA GLY A 45 -10.62 19.39 3.66
C GLY A 45 -9.55 18.33 3.45
N GLY A 46 -8.66 18.50 2.47
CA GLY A 46 -7.59 17.55 2.16
C GLY A 46 -6.63 17.31 3.32
N PRO A 47 -5.95 18.33 3.87
CA PRO A 47 -5.06 18.16 5.02
C PRO A 47 -5.75 17.59 6.26
N ILE A 48 -6.98 18.02 6.55
CA ILE A 48 -7.77 17.45 7.67
C ILE A 48 -8.01 15.95 7.43
N LEU A 49 -8.46 15.56 6.24
CA LEU A 49 -8.68 14.17 5.89
C LEU A 49 -7.39 13.35 5.94
N LEU A 50 -6.27 13.87 5.46
CA LEU A 50 -4.96 13.21 5.55
C LEU A 50 -4.58 12.91 7.01
N CYS A 51 -4.73 13.88 7.91
CA CYS A 51 -4.45 13.70 9.34
C CYS A 51 -5.42 12.71 9.99
N VAL A 52 -6.72 12.91 9.80
CA VAL A 52 -7.77 12.10 10.44
C VAL A 52 -7.68 10.65 9.96
N LEU A 53 -7.55 10.42 8.66
CA LEU A 53 -7.47 9.06 8.11
C LEU A 53 -6.16 8.36 8.45
N ALA A 54 -5.04 9.08 8.62
CA ALA A 54 -3.82 8.48 9.18
C ALA A 54 -4.05 7.96 10.61
N VAL A 55 -4.66 8.79 11.47
CA VAL A 55 -4.95 8.41 12.87
C VAL A 55 -5.97 7.28 12.94
N VAL A 56 -7.07 7.36 12.20
CA VAL A 56 -8.12 6.33 12.17
C VAL A 56 -7.56 5.00 11.65
N SER A 57 -6.76 5.04 10.59
CA SER A 57 -6.14 3.84 10.03
C SER A 57 -5.13 3.21 10.99
N ALA A 58 -4.29 4.01 11.66
CA ALA A 58 -3.38 3.53 12.68
C ALA A 58 -4.12 2.90 13.88
N ARG A 59 -5.22 3.52 14.33
CA ARG A 59 -6.05 3.01 15.43
C ARG A 59 -6.71 1.68 15.08
N THR A 60 -7.33 1.59 13.90
CA THR A 60 -7.99 0.37 13.43
C THR A 60 -6.99 -0.76 13.18
N ALA A 61 -5.81 -0.45 12.64
CA ALA A 61 -4.71 -1.39 12.48
C ALA A 61 -4.23 -1.95 13.82
N ARG A 62 -4.08 -1.10 14.85
CA ARG A 62 -3.77 -1.56 16.21
C ARG A 62 -4.88 -2.45 16.77
N GLN A 63 -6.14 -2.04 16.67
CA GLN A 63 -7.28 -2.83 17.17
C GLN A 63 -7.35 -4.21 16.51
N LEU A 64 -7.09 -4.27 15.21
CA LEU A 64 -6.98 -5.53 14.47
C LEU A 64 -5.87 -6.41 15.04
N GLY A 65 -4.68 -5.84 15.27
CA GLY A 65 -3.56 -6.61 15.81
C GLY A 65 -3.81 -7.10 17.24
N ASP A 66 -4.45 -6.30 18.07
CA ASP A 66 -4.86 -6.68 19.42
C ASP A 66 -5.93 -7.80 19.37
N ASN A 67 -6.90 -7.71 18.45
CA ASN A 67 -7.89 -8.76 18.22
C ASN A 67 -7.23 -10.08 17.80
N TRP A 68 -6.27 -10.02 16.88
CA TRP A 68 -5.55 -11.21 16.43
C TRP A 68 -4.75 -11.89 17.56
N LEU A 69 -4.16 -11.11 18.47
CA LEU A 69 -3.52 -11.65 19.66
C LEU A 69 -4.52 -12.34 20.60
N ILE A 70 -5.73 -11.80 20.76
CA ILE A 70 -6.80 -12.42 21.55
C ILE A 70 -7.20 -13.76 20.92
N MET A 71 -7.36 -13.80 19.60
CA MET A 71 -7.67 -15.01 18.84
C MET A 71 -6.62 -16.10 19.09
N GLN A 72 -5.34 -15.78 18.93
CA GLN A 72 -4.23 -16.72 19.13
C GLN A 72 -4.15 -17.24 20.57
N LYS A 73 -4.40 -16.38 21.57
CA LYS A 73 -4.40 -16.78 22.98
C LYS A 73 -5.57 -17.71 23.33
N ARG A 74 -6.76 -17.42 22.80
CA ARG A 74 -8.00 -18.14 23.16
C ARG A 74 -8.17 -19.45 22.39
N TRP A 75 -7.65 -19.52 21.16
CA TRP A 75 -7.74 -20.70 20.31
C TRP A 75 -6.38 -21.06 19.70
N PRO A 76 -5.68 -22.07 20.26
CA PRO A 76 -4.34 -22.46 19.83
C PRO A 76 -4.22 -22.84 18.35
N LYS A 77 -5.33 -23.18 17.66
CA LYS A 77 -5.33 -23.46 16.21
C LYS A 77 -4.80 -22.29 15.37
N TYR A 78 -4.96 -21.05 15.85
CA TYR A 78 -4.49 -19.83 15.15
C TYR A 78 -3.02 -19.49 15.42
N LEU A 79 -2.31 -20.29 16.23
CA LEU A 79 -0.85 -20.22 16.35
C LEU A 79 -0.16 -20.77 15.10
N LYS A 80 -0.87 -21.58 14.31
CA LYS A 80 -0.45 -21.99 12.96
C LYS A 80 -0.95 -20.96 11.93
N THR A 81 -0.38 -21.02 10.73
CA THR A 81 -0.78 -20.15 9.61
C THR A 81 -2.29 -20.22 9.37
N CYS A 82 -2.93 -19.05 9.38
CA CYS A 82 -4.35 -18.89 9.09
C CYS A 82 -4.49 -18.14 7.77
N ARG A 83 -5.10 -18.77 6.76
CA ARG A 83 -5.29 -18.18 5.42
C ARG A 83 -6.30 -17.03 5.42
N SER A 84 -7.33 -17.11 6.25
CA SER A 84 -8.44 -16.14 6.29
C SER A 84 -8.67 -15.58 7.70
N PRO A 85 -7.72 -14.78 8.24
CA PRO A 85 -7.77 -14.29 9.62
C PRO A 85 -9.01 -13.42 9.89
N TYR A 86 -9.43 -12.59 8.94
CA TYR A 86 -10.62 -11.74 9.05
C TYR A 86 -11.92 -12.53 9.16
N ALA A 87 -12.09 -13.53 8.30
CA ALA A 87 -13.27 -14.39 8.33
C ALA A 87 -13.35 -15.15 9.66
N GLU A 88 -12.22 -15.68 10.14
CA GLU A 88 -12.17 -16.36 11.44
C GLU A 88 -12.45 -15.41 12.62
N MET A 89 -11.94 -14.18 12.59
CA MET A 89 -12.27 -13.16 13.60
C MET A 89 -13.79 -12.88 13.62
N ALA A 90 -14.39 -12.66 12.45
CA ALA A 90 -15.82 -12.43 12.32
C ALA A 90 -16.68 -13.66 12.70
N GLN A 91 -16.21 -14.86 12.36
CA GLN A 91 -16.84 -16.13 12.74
C GLN A 91 -16.96 -16.26 14.26
N ARG A 92 -15.88 -15.92 14.99
CA ARG A 92 -15.84 -16.04 16.45
C ARG A 92 -16.63 -14.93 17.15
N ALA A 93 -16.73 -13.76 16.54
CA ALA A 93 -17.42 -12.62 17.14
C ALA A 93 -18.94 -12.63 16.91
N ILE A 94 -19.39 -12.95 15.69
CA ILE A 94 -20.80 -12.79 15.27
C ILE A 94 -21.35 -14.08 14.63
N GLY A 95 -20.52 -14.84 13.90
CA GLY A 95 -20.90 -16.13 13.31
C GLY A 95 -20.75 -16.20 11.79
N GLY A 96 -21.33 -17.26 11.20
CA GLY A 96 -21.16 -17.67 9.78
C GLY A 96 -21.38 -16.56 8.75
N LYS A 97 -22.49 -15.83 8.86
CA LYS A 97 -22.84 -14.78 7.89
C LYS A 97 -21.83 -13.63 7.91
N ALA A 98 -21.35 -13.23 9.09
CA ALA A 98 -20.35 -12.19 9.24
C ALA A 98 -18.97 -12.64 8.73
N SER A 99 -18.61 -13.92 8.94
CA SER A 99 -17.41 -14.53 8.38
C SER A 99 -17.39 -14.44 6.85
N LEU A 100 -18.49 -14.83 6.20
CA LEU A 100 -18.62 -14.76 4.75
C LEU A 100 -18.53 -13.32 4.23
N LEU A 101 -19.21 -12.38 4.88
CA LEU A 101 -19.17 -10.96 4.52
C LEU A 101 -17.74 -10.40 4.65
N ALA A 102 -17.06 -10.67 5.76
CA ALA A 102 -15.69 -10.22 5.98
C ALA A 102 -14.73 -10.80 4.94
N HIS A 103 -14.87 -12.08 4.60
CA HIS A 103 -14.09 -12.71 3.55
C HIS A 103 -14.31 -12.02 2.20
N ALA A 104 -15.57 -11.82 1.79
CA ALA A 104 -15.90 -11.16 0.53
C ALA A 104 -15.35 -9.74 0.44
N MET A 105 -15.48 -8.93 1.50
CA MET A 105 -14.94 -7.56 1.54
C MET A 105 -13.41 -7.54 1.38
N ILE A 106 -12.70 -8.47 2.03
CA ILE A 106 -11.25 -8.58 1.92
C ILE A 106 -10.84 -8.99 0.49
N GLN A 107 -11.53 -9.96 -0.11
CA GLN A 107 -11.24 -10.39 -1.49
C GLN A 107 -11.46 -9.26 -2.50
N ILE A 108 -12.58 -8.52 -2.38
CA ILE A 108 -12.85 -7.35 -3.22
C ILE A 108 -11.74 -6.29 -3.05
N THR A 109 -11.30 -6.05 -1.82
CA THR A 109 -10.25 -5.06 -1.53
C THR A 109 -8.91 -5.46 -2.14
N LEU A 110 -8.49 -6.72 -1.97
CA LEU A 110 -7.23 -7.23 -2.51
C LEU A 110 -7.24 -7.26 -4.04
N PHE A 111 -8.33 -7.73 -4.66
CA PHE A 111 -8.49 -7.72 -6.11
C PHE A 111 -8.48 -6.29 -6.67
N GLY A 112 -9.20 -5.36 -6.04
CA GLY A 112 -9.20 -3.95 -6.42
C GLY A 112 -7.81 -3.32 -6.32
N GLY A 113 -7.09 -3.56 -5.23
CA GLY A 113 -5.71 -3.08 -5.05
C GLY A 113 -4.74 -3.65 -6.10
N ALA A 114 -4.78 -4.97 -6.34
CA ALA A 114 -3.99 -5.62 -7.37
C ALA A 114 -4.28 -5.06 -8.77
N SER A 115 -5.54 -4.75 -9.06
CA SER A 115 -5.97 -4.14 -10.32
C SER A 115 -5.40 -2.73 -10.49
N VAL A 116 -5.48 -1.88 -9.45
CA VAL A 116 -4.92 -0.52 -9.47
C VAL A 116 -3.41 -0.55 -9.65
N PHE A 117 -2.71 -1.45 -8.95
CA PHE A 117 -1.27 -1.61 -9.13
C PHE A 117 -0.92 -2.09 -10.54
N SER A 118 -1.64 -3.07 -11.08
CA SER A 118 -1.40 -3.56 -12.44
C SER A 118 -1.61 -2.48 -13.50
N LEU A 119 -2.67 -1.68 -13.34
CA LEU A 119 -2.96 -0.50 -14.18
C LEU A 119 -1.82 0.53 -14.12
N LEU A 120 -1.35 0.86 -12.92
CA LEU A 120 -0.28 1.83 -12.73
C LEU A 120 1.07 1.32 -13.28
N ALA A 121 1.39 0.05 -13.07
CA ALA A 121 2.59 -0.57 -13.63
C ALA A 121 2.56 -0.56 -15.16
N ALA A 122 1.45 -0.99 -15.77
CA ALA A 122 1.29 -1.01 -17.22
C ALA A 122 1.36 0.40 -17.83
N ARG A 123 0.76 1.40 -17.16
CA ARG A 123 0.84 2.80 -17.58
C ARG A 123 2.27 3.32 -17.54
N ASN A 124 2.96 3.16 -16.42
CA ASN A 124 4.33 3.64 -16.28
C ASN A 124 5.27 2.94 -17.27
N ILE A 125 5.13 1.62 -17.47
CA ILE A 125 5.95 0.87 -18.44
C ILE A 125 5.69 1.35 -19.87
N SER A 126 4.43 1.57 -20.25
CA SER A 126 4.09 2.13 -21.56
C SER A 126 4.74 3.51 -21.75
N ASP A 127 4.59 4.42 -20.78
CA ASP A 127 5.18 5.76 -20.85
C ASP A 127 6.73 5.70 -20.87
N LEU A 128 7.36 4.77 -20.14
CA LEU A 128 8.81 4.54 -20.17
C LEU A 128 9.29 4.02 -21.53
N LEU A 129 8.60 3.02 -22.10
CA LEU A 129 8.96 2.47 -23.41
C LEU A 129 8.87 3.52 -24.52
N HIS A 130 7.85 4.38 -24.45
CA HIS A 130 7.70 5.49 -25.39
C HIS A 130 8.92 6.43 -25.37
N LEU A 131 9.53 6.67 -24.19
CA LEU A 131 10.75 7.47 -24.06
C LEU A 131 11.98 6.81 -24.71
N PHE A 132 12.02 5.48 -24.79
CA PHE A 132 13.08 4.72 -25.45
C PHE A 132 12.79 4.42 -26.93
N GLY A 133 11.74 5.00 -27.51
CA GLY A 133 11.38 4.83 -28.92
C GLY A 133 10.55 3.58 -29.23
N ALA A 134 10.06 2.86 -28.21
CA ALA A 134 9.18 1.72 -28.36
C ALA A 134 7.74 2.09 -27.98
N SER A 135 6.79 2.02 -28.92
CA SER A 135 5.38 2.30 -28.64
C SER A 135 4.60 1.00 -28.43
N LEU A 136 4.46 0.56 -27.18
CA LEU A 136 3.52 -0.50 -26.82
C LEU A 136 2.25 0.12 -26.25
N HIS A 137 1.11 -0.29 -26.80
CA HIS A 137 -0.18 0.17 -26.30
C HIS A 137 -0.39 -0.33 -24.86
N PHE A 138 -0.84 0.56 -23.98
CA PHE A 138 -1.21 0.29 -22.60
C PHE A 138 -1.87 -1.09 -22.36
N CYS A 139 -2.85 -1.51 -23.18
CA CYS A 139 -3.52 -2.80 -23.01
C CYS A 139 -2.57 -4.00 -23.16
N LEU A 140 -1.62 -3.93 -24.11
CA LEU A 140 -0.61 -4.97 -24.29
C LEU A 140 0.39 -4.97 -23.12
N CYS A 141 0.77 -3.79 -22.62
CA CYS A 141 1.61 -3.69 -21.43
C CYS A 141 0.94 -4.34 -20.21
N LEU A 142 -0.39 -4.20 -20.05
CA LEU A 142 -1.13 -4.85 -18.97
C LEU A 142 -1.00 -6.38 -19.06
N PHE A 143 -1.24 -6.97 -20.23
CA PHE A 143 -1.05 -8.41 -20.43
C PHE A 143 0.40 -8.85 -20.19
N ALA A 144 1.37 -8.07 -20.67
CA ALA A 144 2.79 -8.38 -20.49
C ALA A 144 3.21 -8.35 -19.01
N VAL A 145 2.75 -7.35 -18.24
CA VAL A 145 2.99 -7.27 -16.79
C VAL A 145 2.37 -8.47 -16.07
N SER A 146 1.12 -8.81 -16.38
CA SER A 146 0.45 -9.96 -15.75
C SER A 146 1.17 -11.28 -16.06
N LEU A 147 1.60 -11.49 -17.30
CA LEU A 147 2.34 -12.69 -17.71
C LEU A 147 3.72 -12.76 -17.05
N PHE A 148 4.42 -11.63 -16.95
CA PHE A 148 5.73 -11.55 -16.29
C PHE A 148 5.63 -11.84 -14.79
N LEU A 149 4.61 -11.30 -14.12
CA LEU A 149 4.42 -11.49 -12.67
C LEU A 149 3.89 -12.87 -12.33
N TRP A 150 3.12 -13.52 -13.22
CA TRP A 150 2.50 -14.84 -13.03
C TRP A 150 3.35 -15.87 -12.28
N PRO A 151 4.58 -16.22 -12.70
CA PRO A 151 5.40 -17.22 -12.00
C PRO A 151 5.74 -16.79 -10.57
N PHE A 152 5.92 -15.50 -10.31
CA PHE A 152 6.26 -14.97 -9.00
C PHE A 152 5.05 -14.90 -8.05
N MET A 153 3.83 -14.90 -8.58
CA MET A 153 2.61 -14.89 -7.75
C MET A 153 2.29 -16.24 -7.12
N MET A 154 2.96 -17.33 -7.53
CA MET A 154 2.77 -18.69 -6.97
C MET A 154 3.59 -18.91 -5.67
N LEU A 155 4.19 -17.86 -5.13
CA LEU A 155 5.06 -17.91 -3.96
C LEU A 155 4.26 -17.72 -2.65
N ARG A 156 4.60 -18.50 -1.61
CA ARG A 156 3.71 -18.82 -0.49
C ARG A 156 3.57 -17.77 0.61
N SER A 157 4.59 -16.96 0.88
CA SER A 157 4.56 -15.98 1.99
C SER A 157 5.52 -14.80 1.79
N PRO A 158 5.17 -13.59 2.25
CA PRO A 158 6.06 -12.43 2.28
C PRO A 158 7.37 -12.67 3.05
N MET A 159 7.38 -13.59 4.03
CA MET A 159 8.60 -13.94 4.78
C MET A 159 9.72 -14.46 3.87
N HIS A 160 9.39 -15.16 2.78
CA HIS A 160 10.36 -15.67 1.82
C HIS A 160 10.94 -14.58 0.90
N PHE A 161 10.35 -13.37 0.92
CA PHE A 161 10.67 -12.24 0.03
C PHE A 161 10.76 -10.92 0.78
N TRP A 162 11.31 -10.93 2.01
CA TRP A 162 11.50 -9.70 2.77
C TRP A 162 12.29 -8.62 2.01
N GLN A 163 13.18 -9.02 1.09
CA GLN A 163 13.90 -8.11 0.20
C GLN A 163 12.97 -7.34 -0.75
N VAL A 164 11.87 -7.96 -1.22
CA VAL A 164 10.87 -7.33 -2.10
C VAL A 164 10.19 -6.18 -1.39
N SER A 165 9.80 -6.37 -0.13
CA SER A 165 9.16 -5.33 0.67
C SER A 165 10.12 -4.20 1.08
N ILE A 166 11.39 -4.52 1.36
CA ILE A 166 12.42 -3.48 1.54
C ILE A 166 12.64 -2.70 0.24
N GLY A 167 12.71 -3.40 -0.89
CA GLY A 167 12.81 -2.80 -2.21
C GLY A 167 11.66 -1.83 -2.46
N ALA A 168 10.42 -2.25 -2.20
CA ALA A 168 9.21 -1.43 -2.35
C ALA A 168 9.23 -0.20 -1.45
N ALA A 169 9.61 -0.34 -0.18
CA ALA A 169 9.69 0.77 0.77
C ALA A 169 10.79 1.77 0.38
N LEU A 170 11.97 1.27 0.00
CA LEU A 170 13.10 2.10 -0.42
C LEU A 170 12.78 2.84 -1.71
N SER A 171 12.25 2.16 -2.72
CA SER A 171 11.90 2.77 -4.00
C SER A 171 10.87 3.88 -3.83
N THR A 172 9.83 3.68 -3.01
CA THR A 172 8.86 4.76 -2.73
C THR A 172 9.48 5.89 -1.93
N THR A 173 10.30 5.61 -0.91
CA THR A 173 10.93 6.65 -0.10
C THR A 173 11.83 7.55 -0.95
N VAL A 174 12.65 6.95 -1.82
CA VAL A 174 13.50 7.70 -2.75
C VAL A 174 12.64 8.46 -3.77
N ALA A 175 11.58 7.84 -4.30
CA ALA A 175 10.67 8.51 -5.22
C ALA A 175 10.00 9.74 -4.58
N VAL A 176 9.57 9.66 -3.31
CA VAL A 176 9.00 10.79 -2.56
C VAL A 176 10.01 11.94 -2.46
N ILE A 177 11.26 11.65 -2.08
CA ILE A 177 12.30 12.67 -1.96
C ILE A 177 12.52 13.37 -3.32
N LEU A 178 12.61 12.60 -4.39
CA LEU A 178 12.75 13.15 -5.74
C LEU A 178 11.52 13.95 -6.19
N ILE A 179 10.31 13.52 -5.85
CA ILE A 179 9.08 14.28 -6.11
C ILE A 179 9.12 15.63 -5.38
N LEU A 180 9.54 15.65 -4.12
CA LEU A 180 9.65 16.90 -3.34
C LEU A 180 10.72 17.84 -3.91
N ILE A 181 11.86 17.30 -4.35
CA ILE A 181 12.90 18.07 -5.05
C ILE A 181 12.34 18.66 -6.34
N GLY A 182 11.67 17.85 -7.17
CA GLY A 182 11.08 18.30 -8.44
C GLY A 182 10.02 19.37 -8.25
N THR A 183 9.12 19.13 -7.31
CA THR A 183 8.08 20.10 -6.93
C THR A 183 8.72 21.42 -6.46
N SER A 184 9.81 21.35 -5.69
CA SER A 184 10.53 22.53 -5.19
C SER A 184 11.25 23.31 -6.31
N ILE A 185 11.80 22.62 -7.30
CA ILE A 185 12.40 23.25 -8.50
C ILE A 185 11.33 23.99 -9.30
N ASP A 186 10.12 23.43 -9.37
CA ASP A 186 9.02 23.99 -10.16
C ASP A 186 8.33 25.20 -9.46
N VAL A 187 8.55 25.41 -8.15
CA VAL A 187 7.92 26.49 -7.35
C VAL A 187 7.99 27.87 -8.01
N PRO A 188 9.15 28.40 -8.45
CA PRO A 188 9.25 29.80 -8.90
C PRO A 188 8.38 30.12 -10.12
N ILE A 189 8.06 29.10 -10.93
CA ILE A 189 7.31 29.24 -12.18
C ILE A 189 5.87 28.76 -11.99
N CYS A 190 5.68 27.51 -11.54
CA CYS A 190 4.37 26.88 -11.50
C CYS A 190 3.47 27.47 -10.41
N PHE A 191 4.01 27.84 -9.25
CA PHE A 191 3.21 28.40 -8.16
C PHE A 191 2.54 29.72 -8.55
N GLN A 192 3.22 30.56 -9.33
CA GLN A 192 2.69 31.85 -9.80
C GLN A 192 1.58 31.67 -10.85
N ALA A 193 1.65 30.59 -11.63
CA ALA A 193 0.65 30.25 -12.64
C ALA A 193 -0.49 29.36 -12.09
N ALA A 194 -0.39 28.91 -10.83
CA ALA A 194 -1.35 28.00 -10.24
C ALA A 194 -2.71 28.70 -10.01
N SER A 195 -3.78 27.99 -10.35
CA SER A 195 -5.15 28.37 -10.01
C SER A 195 -5.79 27.26 -9.19
N TYR A 196 -6.81 27.64 -8.40
CA TYR A 196 -7.49 26.74 -7.46
C TYR A 196 -8.99 26.86 -7.66
N ALA A 197 -9.65 25.72 -7.83
CA ALA A 197 -11.08 25.65 -8.06
C ALA A 197 -11.82 25.33 -6.76
N GLU A 198 -13.09 25.73 -6.70
CA GLU A 198 -13.99 25.29 -5.64
C GLU A 198 -14.24 23.78 -5.72
N VAL A 199 -14.45 23.19 -4.55
CA VAL A 199 -14.66 21.75 -4.40
C VAL A 199 -16.15 21.43 -4.47
N THR A 200 -16.51 20.57 -5.41
CA THR A 200 -17.87 20.01 -5.48
C THR A 200 -18.02 18.79 -4.57
N PRO A 201 -19.24 18.43 -4.13
CA PRO A 201 -19.47 17.21 -3.35
C PRO A 201 -18.96 15.94 -4.03
N ARG A 202 -19.11 15.84 -5.36
CA ARG A 202 -18.63 14.70 -6.15
C ARG A 202 -17.10 14.59 -6.09
N GLN A 203 -16.38 15.70 -6.28
CA GLN A 203 -14.93 15.72 -6.16
C GLN A 203 -14.50 15.33 -4.76
N PHE A 204 -15.17 15.88 -3.73
CA PHE A 204 -14.87 15.55 -2.35
C PHE A 204 -14.95 14.04 -2.08
N THR A 205 -16.01 13.37 -2.56
CA THR A 205 -16.16 11.90 -2.43
C THR A 205 -15.04 11.14 -3.14
N LEU A 206 -14.63 11.57 -4.34
CA LEU A 206 -13.53 10.95 -5.07
C LEU A 206 -12.20 11.12 -4.33
N GLY A 207 -11.88 12.33 -3.87
CA GLY A 207 -10.66 12.60 -3.11
C GLY A 207 -10.63 11.86 -1.78
N PHE A 208 -11.76 11.78 -1.07
CA PHE A 208 -11.90 10.95 0.13
C PHE A 208 -11.56 9.48 -0.16
N GLY A 209 -12.14 8.91 -1.23
CA GLY A 209 -11.86 7.52 -1.64
C GLY A 209 -10.37 7.29 -1.92
N THR A 210 -9.71 8.21 -2.61
CA THR A 210 -8.27 8.13 -2.88
C THR A 210 -7.44 8.16 -1.59
N ILE A 211 -7.78 9.02 -0.61
CA ILE A 211 -7.06 9.08 0.67
C ILE A 211 -7.28 7.82 1.50
N VAL A 212 -8.52 7.31 1.55
CA VAL A 212 -8.83 6.03 2.23
C VAL A 212 -8.03 4.89 1.61
N PHE A 213 -7.98 4.82 0.28
CA PHE A 213 -7.18 3.84 -0.43
C PHE A 213 -5.68 3.98 -0.12
N ALA A 214 -5.14 5.20 -0.09
CA ALA A 214 -3.71 5.44 0.16
C ALA A 214 -3.23 5.02 1.56
N TYR A 215 -4.11 5.05 2.57
CA TYR A 215 -3.83 4.54 3.91
C TYR A 215 -4.25 3.08 4.12
N GLY A 216 -4.71 2.41 3.07
CA GLY A 216 -5.14 1.02 3.07
C GLY A 216 -3.95 0.05 3.09
N GLY A 217 -4.01 -0.90 4.02
CA GLY A 217 -3.06 -2.00 4.15
C GLY A 217 -3.55 -3.12 5.08
N HIS A 218 -4.70 -2.90 5.72
CA HIS A 218 -5.26 -3.79 6.73
C HIS A 218 -5.35 -5.27 6.35
N PRO A 219 -5.75 -5.65 5.12
CA PRO A 219 -5.85 -7.06 4.74
C PRO A 219 -4.58 -7.89 5.00
N VAL A 220 -3.39 -7.31 4.87
CA VAL A 220 -2.11 -8.03 5.04
C VAL A 220 -1.57 -8.00 6.47
N PHE A 221 -2.10 -7.13 7.34
CA PHE A 221 -1.58 -6.90 8.69
C PHE A 221 -1.56 -8.15 9.58
N PRO A 222 -2.59 -9.02 9.61
CA PRO A 222 -2.52 -10.23 10.42
C PRO A 222 -1.43 -11.21 9.97
N THR A 223 -1.13 -11.26 8.67
CA THR A 223 -0.03 -12.07 8.11
C THR A 223 1.32 -11.51 8.53
N ILE A 224 1.52 -10.19 8.36
CA ILE A 224 2.75 -9.51 8.83
C ILE A 224 2.94 -9.75 10.34
N GLN A 225 1.87 -9.63 11.13
CA GLN A 225 1.92 -9.85 12.57
C GLN A 225 2.22 -11.30 12.94
N HIS A 226 1.69 -12.27 12.20
CA HIS A 226 1.95 -13.69 12.40
C HIS A 226 3.44 -14.03 12.18
N ASP A 227 4.07 -13.40 11.19
CA ASP A 227 5.48 -13.61 10.85
C ASP A 227 6.45 -12.83 11.75
N MET A 228 5.97 -12.13 12.79
CA MET A 228 6.82 -11.44 13.77
C MET A 228 7.31 -12.39 14.87
N ARG A 229 8.59 -12.23 15.27
CA ARG A 229 9.14 -12.92 16.47
C ARG A 229 8.34 -12.63 17.74
N GLN A 230 7.82 -11.40 17.84
CA GLN A 230 7.07 -10.92 19.00
C GLN A 230 5.80 -10.18 18.54
N PRO A 231 4.71 -10.91 18.21
CA PRO A 231 3.47 -10.31 17.67
C PRO A 231 2.82 -9.25 18.56
N ARG A 232 3.13 -9.25 19.86
CA ARG A 232 2.69 -8.23 20.84
C ARG A 232 3.24 -6.82 20.54
N HIS A 233 4.34 -6.73 19.79
CA HIS A 233 4.95 -5.46 19.40
C HIS A 233 4.41 -4.91 18.07
N PHE A 234 3.40 -5.54 17.46
CA PHE A 234 2.80 -5.08 16.21
C PHE A 234 2.30 -3.63 16.29
N SER A 235 1.76 -3.21 17.43
CA SER A 235 1.31 -1.82 17.64
C SER A 235 2.44 -0.78 17.51
N LYS A 236 3.68 -1.14 17.89
CA LYS A 236 4.86 -0.27 17.68
C LYS A 236 5.17 -0.14 16.18
N ALA A 237 5.06 -1.25 15.44
CA ALA A 237 5.27 -1.27 14.00
C ALA A 237 4.23 -0.39 13.27
N VAL A 238 2.95 -0.56 13.59
CA VAL A 238 1.85 0.25 13.04
C VAL A 238 2.07 1.73 13.32
N MET A 239 2.35 2.11 14.58
CA MET A 239 2.53 3.51 14.95
C MET A 239 3.69 4.16 14.18
N LEU A 240 4.85 3.50 14.12
CA LEU A 240 5.98 3.98 13.35
C LEU A 240 5.63 4.13 11.86
N SER A 241 4.96 3.13 11.29
CA SER A 241 4.61 3.11 9.87
C SER A 241 3.67 4.25 9.48
N TYR A 242 2.61 4.48 10.25
CA TYR A 242 1.65 5.56 9.94
C TYR A 242 2.22 6.95 10.19
N ILE A 243 3.15 7.12 11.14
CA ILE A 243 3.91 8.37 11.28
C ILE A 243 4.75 8.63 10.02
N VAL A 244 5.51 7.62 9.57
CA VAL A 244 6.35 7.73 8.37
C VAL A 244 5.49 7.98 7.13
N LEU A 245 4.40 7.22 6.93
CA LEU A 245 3.47 7.41 5.82
C LEU A 245 2.91 8.83 5.80
N PHE A 246 2.47 9.37 6.94
CA PHE A 246 1.97 10.74 7.02
C PHE A 246 3.05 11.76 6.62
N LEU A 247 4.29 11.58 7.11
CA LEU A 247 5.43 12.46 6.77
C LEU A 247 5.84 12.35 5.30
N LEU A 248 5.63 11.22 4.64
CA LEU A 248 5.87 11.06 3.20
C LEU A 248 4.72 11.64 2.38
N TYR A 249 3.48 11.45 2.82
CA TYR A 249 2.28 11.78 2.05
C TYR A 249 1.92 13.26 2.14
N ALA A 250 1.89 13.83 3.35
CA ALA A 250 1.38 15.19 3.53
C ALA A 250 2.20 16.24 2.75
N PRO A 251 3.55 16.22 2.74
CA PRO A 251 4.31 17.20 1.96
C PRO A 251 4.09 17.06 0.45
N VAL A 252 4.02 15.83 -0.07
CA VAL A 252 3.76 15.59 -1.49
C VAL A 252 2.35 16.04 -1.86
N ALA A 253 1.35 15.66 -1.07
CA ALA A 253 -0.06 15.96 -1.31
C ALA A 253 -0.34 17.47 -1.30
N ILE A 254 0.12 18.16 -0.24
CA ILE A 254 -0.12 19.59 -0.03
C ILE A 254 0.77 20.41 -0.97
N GLY A 255 2.06 20.10 -1.01
CA GLY A 255 3.03 20.80 -1.86
C GLY A 255 2.73 20.64 -3.34
N GLY A 256 2.39 19.43 -3.79
CA GLY A 256 2.02 19.18 -5.17
C GLY A 256 0.78 19.96 -5.59
N TYR A 257 -0.27 20.00 -4.75
CA TYR A 257 -1.44 20.82 -5.06
C TYR A 257 -1.14 22.32 -5.00
N ALA A 258 -0.36 22.78 -4.03
CA ALA A 258 0.05 24.18 -3.94
C ALA A 258 0.87 24.65 -5.15
N VAL A 259 1.76 23.81 -5.69
CA VAL A 259 2.63 24.22 -6.81
C VAL A 259 1.93 24.11 -8.15
N TYR A 260 1.14 23.07 -8.39
CA TYR A 260 0.57 22.79 -9.72
C TYR A 260 -0.92 23.17 -9.85
N GLY A 261 -1.64 23.34 -8.73
CA GLY A 261 -3.05 23.75 -8.73
C GLY A 261 -3.96 22.88 -9.62
N THR A 262 -4.81 23.53 -10.42
CA THR A 262 -5.71 22.85 -11.38
C THR A 262 -4.98 22.12 -12.51
N SER A 263 -3.72 22.46 -12.80
CA SER A 263 -2.90 21.83 -13.83
C SER A 263 -2.34 20.46 -13.43
N LEU A 264 -2.58 20.01 -12.19
CA LEU A 264 -2.28 18.63 -11.80
C LEU A 264 -2.94 17.63 -12.76
N THR A 265 -2.10 16.78 -13.32
CA THR A 265 -2.50 15.56 -14.06
C THR A 265 -2.73 14.41 -13.09
N ASP A 266 -3.32 13.29 -13.52
CA ASP A 266 -3.72 12.15 -12.66
C ASP A 266 -2.62 11.65 -11.70
N SER A 267 -1.36 11.79 -12.10
CA SER A 267 -0.18 11.48 -11.29
C SER A 267 0.70 12.73 -11.09
N ILE A 268 1.18 12.94 -9.87
CA ILE A 268 2.16 14.00 -9.57
C ILE A 268 3.43 13.86 -10.41
N VAL A 269 3.82 12.62 -10.72
CA VAL A 269 5.02 12.32 -11.51
C VAL A 269 4.95 12.97 -12.88
N SER A 270 3.78 12.90 -13.53
CA SER A 270 3.54 13.48 -14.85
C SER A 270 3.47 15.02 -14.82
N SER A 271 3.22 15.60 -13.65
CA SER A 271 3.10 17.04 -13.45
C SER A 271 4.46 17.74 -13.22
N ILE A 272 5.50 16.99 -12.84
CA ILE A 272 6.87 17.51 -12.68
C ILE A 272 7.44 17.92 -14.03
N GLN A 273 7.99 19.14 -14.10
CA GLN A 273 8.46 19.73 -15.36
C GLN A 273 9.85 19.22 -15.78
N THR A 274 10.66 18.74 -14.83
CA THR A 274 12.02 18.23 -15.10
C THR A 274 11.99 16.81 -15.68
N PRO A 275 12.33 16.59 -16.97
CA PRO A 275 12.12 15.29 -17.63
C PRO A 275 12.96 14.15 -17.07
N SER A 276 14.23 14.40 -16.74
CA SER A 276 15.16 13.41 -16.17
C SER A 276 14.70 12.93 -14.81
N LEU A 277 14.19 13.85 -13.98
CA LEU A 277 13.64 13.55 -12.68
C LEU A 277 12.35 12.72 -12.80
N ARG A 278 11.46 13.11 -13.71
CA ARG A 278 10.24 12.36 -14.02
C ARG A 278 10.56 10.92 -14.44
N LEU A 279 11.55 10.73 -15.32
CA LEU A 279 12.00 9.40 -15.74
C LEU A 279 12.45 8.55 -14.54
N LEU A 280 13.33 9.09 -13.68
CA LEU A 280 13.84 8.38 -12.51
C LEU A 280 12.73 8.03 -11.51
N ILE A 281 11.82 8.97 -11.24
CA ILE A 281 10.67 8.73 -10.37
C ILE A 281 9.76 7.65 -10.97
N SER A 282 9.47 7.69 -12.27
CA SER A 282 8.66 6.68 -12.94
C SER A 282 9.27 5.29 -12.82
N VAL A 283 10.59 5.14 -12.96
CA VAL A 283 11.28 3.85 -12.75
C VAL A 283 11.13 3.37 -11.31
N LEU A 284 11.34 4.24 -10.32
CA LEU A 284 11.22 3.89 -8.90
C LEU A 284 9.78 3.51 -8.50
N ILE A 285 8.78 4.26 -8.97
CA ILE A 285 7.37 3.92 -8.74
C ILE A 285 7.01 2.62 -9.46
N THR A 286 7.51 2.38 -10.68
CA THR A 286 7.28 1.11 -11.37
C THR A 286 7.86 -0.06 -10.58
N MET A 287 9.10 0.06 -10.10
CA MET A 287 9.74 -0.95 -9.25
C MET A 287 8.91 -1.20 -7.98
N HIS A 288 8.49 -0.14 -7.30
CA HIS A 288 7.61 -0.24 -6.14
C HIS A 288 6.34 -1.05 -6.47
N VAL A 289 5.61 -0.63 -7.50
CA VAL A 289 4.29 -1.21 -7.82
C VAL A 289 4.42 -2.68 -8.21
N LEU A 290 5.47 -3.07 -8.95
CA LEU A 290 5.71 -4.48 -9.27
C LEU A 290 5.93 -5.32 -8.02
N PHE A 291 6.67 -4.81 -7.03
CA PHE A 291 6.85 -5.48 -5.75
C PHE A 291 5.57 -5.54 -4.92
N SER A 292 4.79 -4.47 -4.88
CA SER A 292 3.52 -4.42 -4.14
C SER A 292 2.47 -5.38 -4.73
N ILE A 293 2.46 -5.60 -6.05
CA ILE A 293 1.59 -6.62 -6.67
C ILE A 293 1.89 -8.02 -6.10
N LEU A 294 3.17 -8.37 -5.95
CA LEU A 294 3.57 -9.68 -5.42
C LEU A 294 3.13 -9.87 -3.96
N ILE A 295 3.06 -8.79 -3.18
CA ILE A 295 2.65 -8.84 -1.77
C ILE A 295 1.11 -8.95 -1.67
N ILE A 296 0.37 -8.10 -2.40
CA ILE A 296 -1.09 -8.01 -2.28
C ILE A 296 -1.82 -9.22 -2.89
N ILE A 297 -1.24 -9.87 -3.90
CA ILE A 297 -1.89 -11.01 -4.59
C ILE A 297 -1.80 -12.31 -3.80
N ASN A 298 -0.81 -12.44 -2.91
CA ASN A 298 -0.56 -13.69 -2.19
C ASN A 298 -1.78 -14.15 -1.33
N PRO A 299 -2.42 -13.29 -0.51
CA PRO A 299 -3.61 -13.69 0.23
C PRO A 299 -4.82 -14.01 -0.67
N LEU A 300 -4.93 -13.38 -1.84
CA LEU A 300 -5.97 -13.67 -2.84
C LEU A 300 -5.77 -15.08 -3.41
N HIS A 301 -4.54 -15.44 -3.78
CA HIS A 301 -4.21 -16.79 -4.26
C HIS A 301 -4.45 -17.87 -3.21
N GLN A 302 -4.02 -17.64 -1.96
CA GLN A 302 -4.25 -18.60 -0.87
C GLN A 302 -5.73 -18.90 -0.64
N ALA A 303 -6.61 -17.91 -0.82
CA ALA A 303 -8.05 -18.08 -0.73
C ALA A 303 -8.63 -18.90 -1.89
N ILE A 304 -8.17 -18.65 -3.13
CA ILE A 304 -8.57 -19.41 -4.32
C ILE A 304 -8.11 -20.87 -4.21
N GLU A 305 -6.86 -21.10 -3.80
CA GLU A 305 -6.31 -22.44 -3.59
C GLU A 305 -7.10 -23.23 -2.55
N GLU A 306 -7.52 -22.58 -1.46
CA GLU A 306 -8.35 -23.20 -0.42
C GLU A 306 -9.70 -23.65 -0.98
N HIS A 307 -10.34 -22.81 -1.81
CA HIS A 307 -11.62 -23.14 -2.45
C HIS A 307 -11.47 -24.25 -3.50
N ALA A 308 -10.37 -24.25 -4.25
CA ALA A 308 -10.06 -25.27 -5.26
C ALA A 308 -9.54 -26.59 -4.66
N GLY A 309 -9.34 -26.67 -3.34
CA GLY A 309 -8.79 -27.85 -2.67
C GLY A 309 -7.32 -28.12 -2.98
N VAL A 310 -6.60 -27.14 -3.53
CA VAL A 310 -5.18 -27.27 -3.87
C VAL A 310 -4.36 -27.06 -2.59
N LYS A 311 -3.70 -28.13 -2.13
CA LYS A 311 -2.78 -28.08 -0.99
C LYS A 311 -1.36 -27.83 -1.49
N HIS A 312 -0.82 -26.67 -1.16
CA HIS A 312 0.61 -26.45 -1.00
C HIS A 312 0.97 -26.40 0.47
#